data_AF-A0A8H4VTV1-F1
#
_entry.id   AF-A0A8H4VTV1-F1
#
_cell.length_a   1.000
_cell.length_b   1.000
_cell.length_c   1.000
_cell.angle_alpha   90.00
_cell.angle_beta   90.00
_cell.angle_gamma   90.00
#
_symmetry.space_group_name_H-M   'P 1'
#
loop_
_entity.id
_entity.type
_entity.pdbx_description
1 polymer ?
#
loop_
_entity_poly.entity_id
_entity_poly.type
_entity_poly.pdbx_seq_one_letter_code
_entity_poly.pdbx_strand_id
1 'polypeptide(L)'
;MSAHVPRLCRLFTAEYVKRINAQIVHPAQSVIVKPNELESALARPLHLAYYEPEKRATYYGATLSYGIIKGHPFMDGNKRTAFFLANEYIRAMGVPGLADQGKLGNVYGTAVALAERHMEVAAGKLDLEGLAEGMKDMEDS
;
A
#
# COMPACT_ATOMS: atom_id res chain seq x y z
N MET A 1 12.23 15.19 5.15
CA MET A 1 11.13 14.30 4.69
C MET A 1 9.73 14.95 4.76
N SER A 2 9.51 16.07 5.48
CA SER A 2 8.22 16.79 5.50
C SER A 2 7.78 17.39 4.16
N ALA A 3 8.71 17.61 3.22
CA ALA A 3 8.42 18.15 1.90
C ALA A 3 7.49 17.26 1.05
N HIS A 4 7.42 15.95 1.33
CA HIS A 4 6.60 15.01 0.57
C HIS A 4 5.15 14.96 1.05
N VAL A 5 4.88 15.26 2.33
CA VAL A 5 3.55 15.10 2.94
C VAL A 5 2.48 15.94 2.21
N PRO A 6 2.68 17.25 1.94
CA PRO A 6 1.68 18.05 1.20
C PRO A 6 1.45 17.52 -0.22
N ARG A 7 2.47 16.94 -0.86
CA ARG A 7 2.35 16.36 -2.20
C ARG A 7 1.56 15.06 -2.15
N LEU A 8 1.86 14.18 -1.19
CA LEU A 8 1.20 12.89 -1.02
C LEU A 8 -0.28 13.05 -0.68
N CYS A 9 -0.65 14.01 0.18
CA CYS A 9 -2.06 14.34 0.46
C CYS A 9 -2.85 14.73 -0.80
N ARG A 10 -2.20 15.40 -1.75
CA ARG A 10 -2.83 15.84 -3.01
C ARG A 10 -2.92 14.70 -4.04
N LEU A 11 -2.00 13.74 -3.98
CA LEU A 11 -1.95 12.61 -4.90
C LEU A 11 -2.90 11.48 -4.47
N PHE A 12 -2.84 11.08 -3.20
CA PHE A 12 -3.56 9.92 -2.66
C PHE A 12 -4.91 10.31 -2.05
N THR A 13 -5.80 10.84 -2.89
CA THR A 13 -7.18 11.17 -2.49
C THR A 13 -8.11 9.95 -2.59
N ALA A 14 -9.24 9.98 -1.87
CA ALA A 14 -10.26 8.92 -1.98
C ALA A 14 -10.77 8.73 -3.43
N GLU A 15 -10.91 9.83 -4.18
CA GLU A 15 -11.31 9.81 -5.59
C GLU A 15 -10.24 9.16 -6.49
N TYR A 16 -8.96 9.50 -6.28
CA TYR A 16 -7.86 8.83 -6.98
C TYR A 16 -7.89 7.32 -6.74
N VAL A 17 -8.01 6.93 -5.47
CA VAL A 17 -8.02 5.51 -5.08
C VAL A 17 -9.23 4.78 -5.66
N LYS A 18 -10.40 5.42 -5.69
CA LYS A 18 -11.61 4.87 -6.32
C LYS A 18 -11.41 4.58 -7.81
N ARG A 19 -10.75 5.50 -8.54
CA ARG A 19 -10.45 5.31 -9.97
C ARG A 19 -9.48 4.17 -10.21
N ILE A 20 -8.46 4.03 -9.37
CA ILE A 20 -7.54 2.90 -9.42
C ILE A 20 -8.27 1.58 -9.16
N ASN A 21 -9.11 1.54 -8.12
CA ASN A 21 -9.93 0.34 -7.85
C ASN A 21 -10.83 0.00 -9.04
N ALA A 22 -11.46 0.99 -9.68
CA ALA A 22 -12.29 0.79 -10.87
C ALA A 22 -11.55 0.14 -12.05
N GLN A 23 -10.27 0.49 -12.24
CA GLN A 23 -9.43 -0.18 -13.25
C GLN A 23 -9.09 -1.62 -12.84
N ILE A 24 -8.82 -1.85 -11.56
CA ILE A 24 -8.42 -3.16 -11.02
C ILE A 24 -9.57 -4.18 -11.04
N VAL A 25 -10.80 -3.74 -10.79
CA VAL A 25 -11.97 -4.63 -10.68
C VAL A 25 -12.76 -4.76 -11.98
N HIS A 26 -12.36 -4.06 -13.05
CA HIS A 26 -13.03 -4.15 -14.35
C HIS A 26 -13.20 -5.62 -14.80
N PRO A 27 -14.39 -6.05 -15.27
CA PRO A 27 -15.56 -5.24 -15.65
C PRO A 27 -16.54 -4.88 -14.50
N ALA A 28 -16.26 -5.28 -13.27
CA ALA A 28 -17.11 -4.91 -12.13
C ALA A 28 -17.05 -3.40 -11.84
N GLN A 29 -18.07 -2.88 -11.17
CA GLN A 29 -18.10 -1.48 -10.72
C GLN A 29 -17.34 -1.32 -9.40
N SER A 30 -16.52 -0.26 -9.32
CA SER A 30 -15.93 0.16 -8.05
C SER A 30 -16.98 0.78 -7.14
N VAL A 31 -17.20 0.15 -6.00
CA VAL A 31 -18.11 0.63 -4.95
C VAL A 31 -17.34 0.73 -3.64
N ILE A 32 -17.33 1.92 -3.05
CA ILE A 32 -16.82 2.14 -1.69
C ILE A 32 -17.96 1.80 -0.73
N VAL A 33 -17.78 0.76 0.08
CA VAL A 33 -18.74 0.30 1.09
C VAL A 33 -18.43 0.86 2.48
N LYS A 34 -17.18 1.23 2.75
CA LYS A 34 -16.76 1.85 4.03
C LYS A 34 -15.86 3.07 3.77
N PRO A 35 -16.44 4.25 3.53
CA PRO A 35 -15.67 5.46 3.24
C PRO A 35 -14.75 5.88 4.39
N ASN A 36 -15.21 5.76 5.64
CA ASN A 36 -14.40 6.12 6.82
C ASN A 36 -13.15 5.25 6.97
N GLU A 37 -13.24 3.96 6.62
CA GLU A 37 -12.08 3.06 6.63
C GLU A 37 -11.06 3.43 5.54
N LEU A 38 -11.54 3.88 4.38
CA LEU A 38 -10.68 4.37 3.30
C LEU A 38 -9.95 5.65 3.72
N GLU A 39 -10.67 6.62 4.27
CA GLU A 39 -10.08 7.86 4.76
C GLU A 39 -9.05 7.61 5.87
N SER A 40 -9.38 6.74 6.83
CA SER A 40 -8.47 6.32 7.89
C SER A 40 -7.20 5.66 7.33
N ALA A 41 -7.34 4.77 6.34
CA ALA A 41 -6.21 4.13 5.69
C ALA A 41 -5.29 5.13 4.96
N LEU A 42 -5.85 6.16 4.33
CA LEU A 42 -5.09 7.21 3.64
C LEU A 42 -4.41 8.19 4.59
N ALA A 43 -5.02 8.48 5.74
CA ALA A 43 -4.47 9.39 6.74
C ALA A 43 -3.28 8.80 7.52
N ARG A 44 -3.33 7.50 7.84
CA ARG A 44 -2.30 6.80 8.64
C ARG A 44 -0.86 7.01 8.16
N PRO A 45 -0.49 6.75 6.89
CA PRO A 45 0.89 6.91 6.43
C PRO A 45 1.35 8.38 6.46
N LEU A 46 0.44 9.35 6.34
CA LEU A 46 0.74 10.77 6.43
C LEU A 46 1.02 11.19 7.88
N HIS A 47 0.19 10.73 8.83
CA HIS A 47 0.43 10.94 10.25
C HIS A 47 1.75 10.30 10.68
N LEU A 48 2.01 9.07 10.25
CA LEU A 48 3.23 8.35 10.58
C LEU A 48 4.47 9.04 10.02
N ALA A 49 4.43 9.52 8.78
CA ALA A 49 5.53 10.29 8.18
C ALA A 49 5.80 11.63 8.88
N TYR A 50 4.81 12.16 9.60
CA TYR A 50 4.96 13.36 10.41
C TYR A 50 5.59 13.07 11.77
N TYR A 51 5.12 12.03 12.47
CA TYR A 51 5.56 11.72 13.84
C TYR A 51 6.81 10.85 13.90
N GLU A 52 7.03 9.97 12.92
CA GLU A 52 8.16 9.03 12.84
C GLU A 52 8.89 9.18 11.50
N PRO A 53 9.42 10.38 11.17
CA PRO A 53 9.96 10.68 9.84
C PRO A 53 11.17 9.82 9.45
N GLU A 54 11.87 9.20 10.41
CA GLU A 54 13.01 8.33 10.20
C GLU A 54 12.65 6.96 9.59
N LYS A 55 11.37 6.59 9.58
CA LYS A 55 10.92 5.34 8.96
C LYS A 55 11.09 5.38 7.45
N ARG A 56 11.32 4.19 6.87
CA ARG A 56 11.56 4.00 5.44
C ARG A 56 10.29 4.19 4.63
N ALA A 57 10.45 4.54 3.36
CA ALA A 57 9.36 4.65 2.39
C ALA A 57 8.48 3.38 2.34
N THR A 58 9.10 2.21 2.38
CA THR A 58 8.44 0.90 2.41
C THR A 58 7.50 0.75 3.60
N TYR A 59 7.89 1.25 4.78
CA TYR A 59 7.08 1.21 5.99
C TYR A 59 5.77 1.99 5.83
N TYR A 60 5.82 3.22 5.29
CA TYR A 60 4.60 4.00 5.06
C TYR A 60 3.69 3.37 3.99
N GLY A 61 4.28 2.81 2.92
CA GLY A 61 3.53 2.05 1.91
C GLY A 61 2.84 0.82 2.51
N ALA A 62 3.52 0.11 3.40
CA ALA A 62 2.97 -1.02 4.15
C ALA A 62 1.80 -0.60 5.05
N THR A 63 1.91 0.53 5.76
CA THR A 63 0.82 1.07 6.59
C THR A 63 -0.43 1.38 5.76
N LEU A 64 -0.26 1.99 4.59
CA LEU A 64 -1.36 2.25 3.65
C LEU A 64 -2.03 0.95 3.20
N SER A 65 -1.22 -0.02 2.76
CA SER A 65 -1.70 -1.33 2.30
C SER A 65 -2.48 -2.05 3.39
N TYR A 66 -1.90 -2.12 4.60
CA TYR A 66 -2.51 -2.72 5.78
C TYR A 66 -3.87 -2.10 6.08
N GLY A 67 -3.96 -0.76 6.07
CA GLY A 67 -5.21 -0.05 6.35
C GLY A 67 -6.33 -0.40 5.37
N ILE A 68 -6.03 -0.48 4.07
CA ILE A 68 -7.01 -0.82 3.04
C ILE A 68 -7.40 -2.30 3.14
N ILE A 69 -6.43 -3.20 3.33
CA ILE A 69 -6.69 -4.63 3.47
C ILE A 69 -7.59 -4.88 4.68
N LYS A 70 -7.26 -4.31 5.84
CA LYS A 70 -8.00 -4.57 7.09
C LYS A 70 -9.36 -3.87 7.13
N GLY A 71 -9.43 -2.64 6.60
CA GLY A 71 -10.66 -1.87 6.56
C GLY A 71 -11.70 -2.46 5.58
N HIS A 72 -11.24 -3.13 4.52
CA HIS A 72 -12.06 -3.57 3.39
C HIS A 72 -13.00 -2.46 2.88
N PRO A 73 -12.47 -1.28 2.48
CA PRO A 73 -13.31 -0.15 2.10
C PRO A 73 -14.07 -0.35 0.79
N PHE A 74 -13.63 -1.23 -0.09
CA PHE A 74 -14.26 -1.53 -1.39
C PHE A 74 -15.08 -2.81 -1.35
N MET A 75 -16.09 -2.90 -2.23
CA MET A 75 -16.86 -4.14 -2.44
C MET A 75 -15.98 -5.28 -2.95
N ASP A 76 -15.07 -5.00 -3.89
CA ASP A 76 -14.09 -5.97 -4.40
C ASP A 76 -12.73 -5.27 -4.65
N GLY A 77 -11.67 -6.07 -4.79
CA GLY A 77 -10.36 -5.62 -5.22
C GLY A 77 -9.50 -5.01 -4.11
N ASN A 78 -9.92 -5.08 -2.84
CA ASN A 78 -9.19 -4.46 -1.71
C ASN A 78 -7.70 -4.82 -1.68
N LYS A 79 -7.35 -6.12 -1.77
CA LYS A 79 -5.94 -6.57 -1.74
C LYS A 79 -5.14 -6.07 -2.94
N ARG A 80 -5.70 -6.19 -4.15
CA ARG A 80 -5.09 -5.73 -5.41
C ARG A 80 -4.88 -4.22 -5.41
N THR A 81 -5.87 -3.48 -4.92
CA THR A 81 -5.85 -2.01 -4.77
C THR A 81 -4.82 -1.58 -3.74
N ALA A 82 -4.77 -2.25 -2.59
CA ALA A 82 -3.81 -1.99 -1.52
C ALA A 82 -2.36 -2.16 -1.99
N PHE A 83 -2.06 -3.26 -2.70
CA PHE A 83 -0.74 -3.52 -3.28
C PHE A 83 -0.32 -2.41 -4.27
N PHE A 84 -1.20 -2.08 -5.22
CA PHE A 84 -0.90 -1.06 -6.21
C PHE A 84 -0.63 0.30 -5.56
N LEU A 85 -1.47 0.69 -4.59
CA LEU A 85 -1.31 1.97 -3.90
C LEU A 85 -0.04 2.01 -3.04
N ALA A 86 0.35 0.91 -2.40
CA ALA A 86 1.62 0.83 -1.67
C ALA A 86 2.80 1.06 -2.60
N ASN A 87 2.82 0.39 -3.77
CA ASN A 87 3.83 0.59 -4.79
C ASN A 87 3.92 2.06 -5.23
N GLU A 88 2.79 2.65 -5.60
CA GLU A 88 2.76 4.05 -6.04
C GLU A 88 3.12 5.03 -4.93
N TYR A 89 2.76 4.74 -3.67
CA TYR A 89 3.10 5.60 -2.53
C TYR A 89 4.61 5.63 -2.30
N ILE A 90 5.27 4.48 -2.42
CA ILE A 90 6.73 4.35 -2.34
C ILE A 90 7.41 5.11 -3.48
N ARG A 91 6.94 4.93 -4.73
CA ARG A 91 7.43 5.68 -5.90
C ARG A 91 7.25 7.18 -5.74
N ALA A 92 6.13 7.60 -5.16
CA ALA A 92 5.84 9.00 -4.88
C ALA A 92 6.72 9.60 -3.76
N MET A 93 7.43 8.78 -2.97
CA MET A 93 8.48 9.23 -2.06
C MET A 93 9.87 9.29 -2.70
N GLY A 94 9.99 8.95 -3.98
CA GLY A 94 11.23 9.12 -4.76
C GLY A 94 12.19 7.94 -4.69
N VAL A 95 11.73 6.77 -4.22
CA VAL A 95 12.50 5.52 -4.25
C VAL A 95 11.85 4.50 -5.19
N PRO A 96 12.57 3.47 -5.68
CA PRO A 96 12.00 2.42 -6.52
C PRO A 96 10.78 1.76 -5.86
N GLY A 97 9.73 1.52 -6.64
CA GLY A 97 8.54 0.84 -6.17
C GLY A 97 8.77 -0.64 -5.90
N LEU A 98 7.82 -1.27 -5.22
CA LEU A 98 7.81 -2.72 -4.93
C LEU A 98 7.91 -3.56 -6.22
N ALA A 99 7.30 -3.09 -7.31
CA ALA A 99 7.37 -3.76 -8.61
C ALA A 99 8.65 -3.45 -9.40
N ASP A 100 9.41 -2.42 -9.01
CA ASP A 100 10.64 -2.00 -9.70
C ASP A 100 11.89 -2.76 -9.21
N GLN A 101 11.80 -3.43 -8.06
CA GLN A 101 12.90 -4.18 -7.44
C GLN A 101 13.11 -5.58 -8.04
N GLY A 102 12.21 -6.06 -8.91
CA GLY A 102 12.36 -7.35 -9.59
C GLY A 102 12.99 -7.22 -10.97
N LYS A 103 14.15 -7.86 -11.21
CA LYS A 103 14.53 -8.25 -12.58
C LYS A 103 13.36 -9.06 -13.16
N LEU A 104 12.94 -8.70 -14.37
CA LEU A 104 11.69 -9.09 -15.07
C LEU A 104 11.23 -10.57 -14.93
N GLY A 105 12.12 -11.52 -14.62
CA GLY A 105 11.82 -12.93 -14.37
C GLY A 105 11.42 -13.31 -12.94
N ASN A 106 11.78 -12.51 -11.91
CA ASN A 106 11.47 -12.78 -10.49
C ASN A 106 10.28 -11.93 -9.98
N VAL A 107 9.79 -10.97 -10.78
CA VAL A 107 8.67 -10.08 -10.45
C VAL A 107 7.42 -10.84 -9.98
N TYR A 108 7.12 -12.00 -10.59
CA TYR A 108 6.00 -12.82 -10.16
C TYR A 108 6.26 -13.52 -8.82
N GLY A 109 7.48 -14.00 -8.55
CA GLY A 109 7.82 -14.65 -7.28
C GLY A 109 7.82 -13.66 -6.11
N THR A 110 8.40 -12.48 -6.31
CA THR A 110 8.50 -11.42 -5.30
C THR A 110 7.14 -10.74 -5.04
N ALA A 111 6.36 -10.45 -6.10
CA ALA A 111 5.01 -9.90 -5.94
C ALA A 111 4.03 -10.94 -5.35
N VAL A 112 4.19 -12.24 -5.65
CA VAL A 112 3.41 -13.31 -5.01
C VAL A 112 3.82 -13.47 -3.55
N ALA A 113 5.10 -13.47 -3.19
CA ALA A 113 5.54 -13.51 -1.79
C ALA A 113 5.09 -12.27 -0.99
N LEU A 114 5.12 -11.09 -1.61
CA LEU A 114 4.60 -9.85 -1.02
C LEU A 114 3.07 -9.89 -0.90
N ALA A 115 2.37 -10.43 -1.90
CA ALA A 115 0.93 -10.66 -1.86
C ALA A 115 0.54 -11.72 -0.82
N GLU A 116 1.30 -12.80 -0.67
CA GLU A 116 1.13 -13.86 0.34
C GLU A 116 1.30 -13.29 1.73
N ARG A 117 2.33 -12.48 1.98
CA ARG A 117 2.50 -11.77 3.26
C ARG A 117 1.39 -10.74 3.50
N HIS A 118 0.95 -10.03 2.47
CA HIS A 118 -0.25 -9.18 2.54
C HIS A 118 -1.53 -10.00 2.80
N MET A 119 -1.62 -11.24 2.33
CA MET A 119 -2.73 -12.17 2.59
C MET A 119 -2.68 -12.72 4.03
N GLU A 120 -1.49 -12.95 4.58
CA GLU A 120 -1.28 -13.36 5.97
C GLU A 120 -1.62 -12.24 6.97
N VAL A 121 -1.28 -10.99 6.64
CA VAL A 121 -1.79 -9.80 7.34
C VAL A 121 -3.33 -9.74 7.31
N ALA A 122 -3.93 -10.00 6.14
CA ALA A 122 -5.40 -10.05 5.99
C ALA A 122 -6.02 -11.19 6.81
N ALA A 123 -5.31 -12.31 6.95
CA ALA A 123 -5.72 -13.48 7.72
C ALA A 123 -5.47 -13.33 9.24
N GLY A 124 -4.86 -12.22 9.69
CA GLY A 124 -4.51 -11.98 11.10
C GLY A 124 -3.32 -12.78 11.61
N LYS A 125 -2.49 -13.33 10.70
CA LYS A 125 -1.32 -14.15 11.01
C LYS A 125 0.00 -13.36 11.05
N LEU A 126 0.00 -12.12 10.57
CA LEU A 126 1.17 -11.22 10.53
C LEU A 126 0.77 -9.82 11.02
N ASP A 127 1.62 -9.22 11.85
CA ASP A 127 1.48 -7.85 12.33
C ASP A 127 2.21 -6.83 11.42
N LEU A 128 2.09 -5.54 11.75
CA LEU A 128 2.69 -4.45 10.99
C LEU A 128 4.24 -4.52 10.97
N GLU A 129 4.84 -5.05 12.04
CA GLU A 129 6.29 -5.19 12.15
C GLU A 129 6.80 -6.32 11.26
N GLY A 130 6.13 -7.49 11.25
CA GLY A 130 6.49 -8.59 10.36
C GLY A 130 6.28 -8.26 8.88
N LEU A 131 5.30 -7.41 8.54
CA LEU A 131 5.14 -6.88 7.19
C LEU A 131 6.31 -5.96 6.78
N ALA A 132 6.80 -5.15 7.73
CA ALA A 132 7.90 -4.21 7.50
C ALA A 132 9.27 -4.90 7.44
N GLU A 133 9.50 -5.90 8.28
CA GLU A 133 10.73 -6.70 8.29
C GLU A 133 10.88 -7.50 7.00
N GLY A 134 9.77 -8.06 6.51
CA GLY A 134 9.75 -8.76 5.23
C GLY A 134 10.04 -7.89 4.00
N MET A 135 9.90 -6.57 4.11
CA MET A 135 10.31 -5.61 3.08
C MET A 135 11.80 -5.24 3.18
N LYS A 136 12.45 -5.49 4.33
CA LYS A 136 13.86 -5.21 4.58
C LYS A 136 14.77 -6.30 3.98
N ASP A 137 14.35 -7.56 4.06
CA ASP A 137 15.09 -8.72 3.51
C ASP A 137 15.28 -8.68 1.98
N MET A 138 14.48 -7.88 1.27
CA MET A 138 14.57 -7.73 -0.20
C MET A 138 15.59 -6.67 -0.66
N GLU A 139 16.14 -5.86 0.25
CA GLU A 139 17.14 -4.85 -0.09
C GLU A 139 18.58 -5.34 0.11
N ASP A 140 18.79 -6.37 0.94
CA ASP A 140 20.10 -6.96 1.25
C ASP A 140 20.45 -8.19 0.38
N SER A 141 19.62 -8.54 -0.61
CA SER A 141 19.84 -9.63 -1.60
C SER A 141 19.87 -9.11 -3.03
#